data_AF-A0A3N5LV26-F1
#
_entry.id   AF-A0A3N5LV26-F1
#
_cell.length_a   1.000
_cell.length_b   1.000
_cell.length_c   1.000
_cell.angle_alpha   90.00
_cell.angle_beta   90.00
_cell.angle_gamma   90.00
#
_symmetry.space_group_name_H-M   'P 1'
#
loop_
_entity.id
_entity.type
_entity.pdbx_description
1 polymer ?
#
loop_
_entity_poly.entity_id
_entity_poly.type
_entity_poly.pdbx_seq_one_letter_code
_entity_poly.pdbx_strand_id
1 'polypeptide(L)'
;MENQAVPNIPNPVDIDDAGRYFRYMAEFVGFGEDDAKAIRESALVVEKHIPEIIGKFYTNLLQYPPTRKFFLKPDGSLDEEYLKLRMYHQANFWRKTAGGVYDEKYAYFVDYVGRAHTSRGADARLYIAERYVIGMV
;
A
#
# COMPACT_ATOMS: atom_id res chain seq x y z
N MET A 1 11.81 28.90 14.83
CA MET A 1 11.21 28.06 13.77
C MET A 1 11.14 26.66 14.33
N GLU A 2 9.98 26.32 14.88
CA GLU A 2 9.76 25.11 15.65
C GLU A 2 9.47 23.96 14.69
N ASN A 3 10.27 22.90 14.79
CA ASN A 3 10.22 21.72 13.96
C ASN A 3 8.90 20.99 14.24
N GLN A 4 7.94 21.07 13.32
CA GLN A 4 6.66 20.36 13.45
C GLN A 4 6.93 18.85 13.43
N ALA A 5 6.82 18.23 14.60
CA ALA A 5 6.90 16.79 14.75
C ALA A 5 5.84 16.13 13.86
N VAL A 6 6.29 15.24 12.98
CA VAL A 6 5.43 14.39 12.14
C VAL A 6 4.53 13.57 13.07
N PRO A 7 3.20 13.72 13.05
CA PRO A 7 2.36 13.08 14.03
C PRO A 7 2.24 11.59 13.72
N ASN A 8 2.59 10.78 14.73
CA ASN A 8 2.24 9.38 14.88
C ASN A 8 2.95 8.40 13.92
N ILE A 9 4.25 8.20 14.14
CA ILE A 9 4.93 6.97 13.69
C ILE A 9 4.52 5.88 14.69
N PRO A 10 3.80 4.82 14.28
CA PRO A 10 3.52 3.69 15.16
C PRO A 10 4.83 3.12 15.70
N ASN A 11 4.82 2.70 16.97
CA ASN A 11 5.97 2.08 17.64
C ASN A 11 6.62 1.06 16.67
N PRO A 12 7.92 1.17 16.36
CA PRO A 12 8.54 0.34 15.34
C PRO A 12 8.36 -1.12 15.75
N VAL A 13 7.67 -1.86 14.90
CA VAL A 13 7.75 -3.32 14.94
C VAL A 13 9.21 -3.64 14.75
N ASP A 14 9.73 -4.50 15.62
CA ASP A 14 11.02 -5.11 15.40
C ASP A 14 11.02 -5.68 13.97
N ILE A 15 11.94 -5.22 13.11
CA ILE A 15 12.01 -5.65 11.69
C ILE A 15 12.05 -7.18 11.61
N ASP A 16 12.60 -7.83 12.62
CA ASP A 16 12.66 -9.27 12.75
C ASP A 16 11.28 -9.91 12.93
N ASP A 17 10.32 -9.23 13.58
CA ASP A 17 8.95 -9.71 13.75
C ASP A 17 8.13 -9.65 12.45
N ALA A 18 8.25 -8.55 11.70
CA ALA A 18 7.63 -8.44 10.38
C ALA A 18 8.17 -9.52 9.43
N GLY A 19 9.49 -9.75 9.42
CA GLY A 19 10.13 -10.80 8.62
C GLY A 19 9.66 -12.21 9.01
N ARG A 20 9.58 -12.53 10.30
CA ARG A 20 9.05 -13.81 10.80
C ARG A 20 7.60 -14.03 10.35
N TYR A 21 6.74 -13.03 10.55
CA TYR A 21 5.33 -13.17 10.19
C TYR A 21 5.12 -13.27 8.68
N PHE A 22 5.89 -12.51 7.88
CA PHE A 22 5.84 -12.61 6.43
C PHE A 22 6.20 -14.02 5.95
N ARG A 23 7.28 -14.62 6.48
CA ARG A 23 7.66 -16.00 6.14
C ARG A 23 6.60 -17.01 6.56
N TYR A 24 6.03 -16.86 7.76
CA TYR A 24 4.94 -17.72 8.23
C TYR A 24 3.73 -17.67 7.28
N MET A 25 3.34 -16.47 6.83
CA MET A 25 2.24 -16.30 5.88
C MET A 25 2.57 -16.80 4.48
N ALA A 26 3.81 -16.60 4.01
CA ALA A 26 4.28 -17.13 2.73
C ALA A 26 4.23 -18.66 2.71
N GLU A 27 4.72 -19.32 3.77
CA GLU A 27 4.61 -20.76 3.95
C GLU A 27 3.15 -21.23 3.96
N PHE A 28 2.28 -20.54 4.70
CA PHE A 28 0.87 -20.87 4.78
C PHE A 28 0.16 -20.86 3.40
N VAL A 29 0.51 -19.94 2.51
CA VAL A 29 -0.07 -19.86 1.16
C VAL A 29 0.73 -20.62 0.10
N GLY A 30 1.82 -21.30 0.49
CA GLY A 30 2.70 -22.02 -0.42
C GLY A 30 3.54 -21.12 -1.34
N PHE A 31 3.76 -19.86 -0.95
CA PHE A 31 4.58 -18.91 -1.71
C PHE A 31 6.07 -19.17 -1.49
N GLY A 32 6.82 -19.38 -2.58
CA GLY A 32 8.25 -19.67 -2.55
C GLY A 32 9.07 -18.96 -3.62
N GLU A 33 10.30 -19.44 -3.82
CA GLU A 33 11.25 -18.85 -4.78
C GLU A 33 10.76 -18.93 -6.24
N ASP A 34 10.02 -19.98 -6.61
CA ASP A 34 9.46 -20.11 -7.96
C ASP A 34 8.40 -19.02 -8.23
N ASP A 35 7.56 -18.71 -7.25
CA ASP A 35 6.59 -17.60 -7.34
C ASP A 35 7.30 -16.25 -7.40
N ALA A 36 8.31 -16.07 -6.55
CA ALA A 36 9.09 -14.83 -6.53
C ALA A 36 9.82 -14.60 -7.86
N LYS A 37 10.35 -15.67 -8.46
CA LYS A 37 10.95 -15.66 -9.80
C LYS A 37 9.90 -15.32 -10.86
N ALA A 38 8.74 -15.98 -10.84
CA ALA A 38 7.67 -15.70 -11.80
C ALA A 38 7.19 -14.24 -11.73
N ILE A 39 7.03 -13.69 -10.52
CA ILE A 39 6.68 -12.28 -10.33
C ILE A 39 7.77 -11.37 -10.92
N ARG A 40 9.04 -11.64 -10.62
CA ARG A 40 10.18 -10.87 -11.16
C ARG A 40 10.23 -10.90 -12.68
N GLU A 41 9.97 -12.04 -13.29
CA GLU A 41 9.91 -12.21 -14.75
C GLU A 41 8.74 -11.45 -15.39
N SER A 42 7.64 -11.29 -14.66
CA SER A 42 6.49 -10.51 -15.10
C SER A 42 6.66 -8.99 -14.96
N ALA A 43 7.69 -8.52 -14.24
CA ALA A 43 7.81 -7.14 -13.80
C ALA A 43 7.74 -6.11 -14.94
N LEU A 44 8.44 -6.36 -16.05
CA LEU A 44 8.43 -5.45 -17.21
C LEU A 44 7.06 -5.37 -17.89
N VAL A 45 6.34 -6.49 -17.94
CA VAL A 45 4.98 -6.53 -18.50
C VAL A 45 4.04 -5.74 -17.60
N VAL A 46 4.09 -5.99 -16.29
CA VAL A 46 3.25 -5.29 -15.30
C VAL A 46 3.54 -3.79 -15.29
N GLU A 47 4.81 -3.38 -15.27
CA GLU A 47 5.24 -1.97 -15.22
C GLU A 47 4.60 -1.13 -16.33
N LYS A 48 4.53 -1.66 -17.56
CA LYS A 48 3.89 -1.00 -18.71
C LYS A 48 2.43 -0.64 -18.44
N HIS A 49 1.73 -1.44 -17.65
CA HIS A 49 0.30 -1.29 -17.37
C HIS A 49 0.00 -0.57 -16.06
N ILE A 50 0.99 -0.34 -15.18
CA ILE A 50 0.79 0.33 -13.88
C ILE A 50 0.05 1.67 -14.01
N PRO A 51 0.41 2.59 -14.93
CA PRO A 51 -0.29 3.87 -15.05
C PRO A 51 -1.79 3.71 -15.35
N GLU A 52 -2.13 2.79 -16.25
CA GLU A 52 -3.51 2.50 -16.65
C GLU A 52 -4.28 1.85 -15.50
N ILE A 53 -3.68 0.84 -14.85
CA ILE A 53 -4.25 0.13 -13.70
C ILE A 53 -4.60 1.13 -12.58
N ILE A 54 -3.66 2.01 -12.23
CA ILE A 54 -3.85 3.02 -11.19
C ILE A 54 -4.91 4.04 -11.61
N GLY A 55 -4.88 4.52 -12.85
CA GLY A 55 -5.90 5.45 -13.35
C GLY A 55 -7.30 4.88 -13.25
N LYS A 56 -7.50 3.62 -13.69
CA LYS A 56 -8.79 2.91 -13.59
C LYS A 56 -9.20 2.69 -12.14
N PHE A 57 -8.27 2.29 -11.28
CA PHE A 57 -8.53 2.06 -9.86
C PHE A 57 -9.02 3.33 -9.16
N TYR A 58 -8.32 4.45 -9.31
CA TYR A 58 -8.72 5.71 -8.67
C TYR A 58 -9.98 6.32 -9.30
N THR A 59 -10.18 6.13 -10.61
CA THR A 59 -11.47 6.48 -11.25
C THR A 59 -12.62 5.75 -10.55
N ASN A 60 -12.47 4.44 -10.29
CA ASN A 60 -13.48 3.65 -9.58
C ASN A 60 -13.64 4.14 -8.12
N LEU A 61 -12.56 4.34 -7.38
CA LEU A 61 -12.63 4.83 -5.99
C LEU A 61 -13.37 6.18 -5.86
N LEU A 62 -13.19 7.08 -6.82
CA LEU A 62 -13.83 8.39 -6.78
C LEU A 62 -15.33 8.35 -7.11
N GLN A 63 -15.84 7.26 -7.71
CA GLN A 63 -17.27 7.09 -7.98
C GLN A 63 -18.07 6.76 -6.70
N TYR A 64 -17.48 6.04 -5.75
CA TYR A 64 -18.20 5.60 -4.54
C TYR A 64 -18.01 6.59 -3.38
N PRO A 65 -19.08 7.16 -2.79
CA PRO A 65 -18.97 8.10 -1.67
C PRO A 65 -18.14 7.61 -0.47
N PRO A 66 -18.22 6.34 -0.03
CA PRO A 66 -17.43 5.84 1.09
C PRO A 66 -15.91 5.91 0.89
N THR A 67 -15.44 5.87 -0.35
CA THR A 67 -14.00 5.93 -0.71
C THR A 67 -13.59 7.32 -1.18
N ARG A 68 -14.45 8.00 -1.94
CA ARG A 68 -14.20 9.38 -2.42
C ARG A 68 -13.96 10.37 -1.30
N LYS A 69 -14.65 10.25 -0.16
CA LYS A 69 -14.56 11.19 0.97
C LYS A 69 -13.14 11.40 1.50
N PHE A 70 -12.25 10.42 1.32
CA PHE A 70 -10.84 10.52 1.77
C PHE A 70 -9.98 11.39 0.85
N PHE A 71 -10.48 11.74 -0.32
CA PHE A 71 -9.81 12.58 -1.31
C PHE A 71 -10.46 13.96 -1.43
N LEU A 72 -11.39 14.31 -0.53
CA LEU A 72 -12.03 15.62 -0.53
C LEU A 72 -11.40 16.53 0.53
N LYS A 73 -11.29 17.81 0.19
CA LYS A 73 -10.99 18.88 1.14
C LYS A 73 -12.22 19.19 2.00
N PRO A 74 -12.07 19.96 3.09
CA PRO A 74 -13.20 20.36 3.94
C PRO A 74 -14.34 21.09 3.20
N ASP A 75 -14.02 21.78 2.10
CA ASP A 75 -14.99 22.46 1.24
C ASP A 75 -15.72 21.54 0.23
N GLY A 76 -15.39 20.24 0.24
CA GLY A 76 -15.96 19.25 -0.66
C GLY A 76 -15.30 19.17 -2.04
N SER A 77 -14.31 20.01 -2.35
CA SER A 77 -13.52 19.92 -3.57
C SER A 77 -12.52 18.76 -3.52
N LEU A 78 -12.07 18.28 -4.69
CA LEU A 78 -11.07 17.22 -4.76
C LEU A 78 -9.69 17.74 -4.34
N ASP A 79 -9.01 16.98 -3.49
CA ASP A 79 -7.60 17.17 -3.17
C ASP A 79 -6.73 16.45 -4.20
N GLU A 80 -6.49 17.14 -5.33
CA GLU A 80 -5.72 16.59 -6.45
C GLU A 80 -4.26 16.24 -6.08
N GLU A 81 -3.63 17.03 -5.20
CA GLU A 81 -2.25 16.79 -4.81
C GLU A 81 -2.15 15.55 -3.90
N TYR A 82 -3.08 15.41 -2.95
CA TYR A 82 -3.17 14.20 -2.15
C TYR A 82 -3.52 12.96 -3.01
N LEU A 83 -4.43 13.11 -3.98
CA LEU A 83 -4.76 12.04 -4.92
C LEU A 83 -3.52 11.57 -5.72
N LYS A 84 -2.78 12.51 -6.32
CA LYS A 84 -1.54 12.20 -7.07
C LYS A 84 -0.50 11.52 -6.18
N LEU A 85 -0.33 11.99 -4.93
CA LEU A 85 0.58 11.39 -3.97
C LEU A 85 0.20 9.93 -3.66
N ARG A 86 -1.09 9.64 -3.45
CA ARG A 86 -1.56 8.27 -3.20
C ARG A 86 -1.45 7.38 -4.43
N MET A 87 -1.72 7.90 -5.63
CA MET A 87 -1.45 7.20 -6.89
C MET A 87 0.03 6.83 -7.04
N TYR A 88 0.94 7.76 -6.73
CA TYR A 88 2.38 7.52 -6.75
C TYR A 88 2.81 6.44 -5.74
N HIS A 89 2.31 6.49 -4.50
CA HIS A 89 2.60 5.46 -3.51
C HIS A 89 2.09 4.08 -3.93
N GLN A 90 0.90 4.00 -4.54
CA GLN A 90 0.38 2.74 -5.08
C GLN A 90 1.28 2.20 -6.20
N ALA A 91 1.75 3.05 -7.11
CA ALA A 91 2.69 2.65 -8.17
C ALA A 91 3.99 2.10 -7.60
N ASN A 92 4.54 2.74 -6.57
CA ASN A 92 5.74 2.27 -5.90
C ASN A 92 5.54 0.95 -5.17
N PHE A 93 4.37 0.72 -4.58
CA PHE A 93 4.03 -0.59 -4.00
C PHE A 93 4.04 -1.69 -5.06
N TRP A 94 3.42 -1.46 -6.23
CA TRP A 94 3.43 -2.39 -7.36
C TRP A 94 4.86 -2.68 -7.83
N ARG A 95 5.68 -1.64 -8.05
CA ARG A 95 7.09 -1.78 -8.45
C ARG A 95 7.91 -2.60 -7.47
N LYS A 96 7.81 -2.28 -6.18
CA LYS A 96 8.56 -2.96 -5.13
C LYS A 96 8.16 -4.44 -5.04
N THR A 97 6.88 -4.73 -5.18
CA THR A 97 6.33 -6.10 -5.20
C THR A 97 6.75 -6.86 -6.46
N ALA A 98 6.66 -6.24 -7.63
CA ALA A 98 7.09 -6.82 -8.90
C ALA A 98 8.61 -7.07 -8.96
N GLY A 99 9.39 -6.38 -8.12
CA GLY A 99 10.84 -6.62 -8.00
C GLY A 99 11.21 -8.03 -7.52
N GLY A 100 10.27 -8.77 -6.91
CA GLY A 100 10.46 -10.16 -6.50
C GLY A 100 11.49 -10.36 -5.38
N VAL A 101 11.86 -9.31 -4.64
CA VAL A 101 12.78 -9.39 -3.51
C VAL A 101 11.96 -9.28 -2.22
N TYR A 102 11.71 -10.43 -1.59
CA TYR A 102 10.86 -10.56 -0.41
C TYR A 102 11.68 -10.77 0.87
N ASP A 103 12.59 -9.85 1.13
CA ASP A 103 13.44 -9.82 2.32
C ASP A 103 12.74 -9.14 3.52
N GLU A 104 13.44 -9.03 4.63
CA GLU A 104 13.01 -8.37 5.86
C GLU A 104 12.61 -6.91 5.63
N LYS A 105 13.26 -6.24 4.67
CA LYS A 105 12.92 -4.85 4.31
C LYS A 105 11.61 -4.79 3.52
N TYR A 106 11.32 -5.79 2.70
CA TYR A 106 10.02 -5.92 2.05
C TYR A 106 8.93 -6.23 3.08
N ALA A 107 9.19 -7.18 3.99
CA ALA A 107 8.25 -7.53 5.06
C ALA A 107 7.90 -6.31 5.94
N TYR A 108 8.91 -5.55 6.37
CA TYR A 108 8.71 -4.31 7.10
C TYR A 108 7.91 -3.27 6.29
N PHE A 109 8.18 -3.16 4.99
CA PHE A 109 7.44 -2.27 4.11
C PHE A 109 5.95 -2.64 4.00
N VAL A 110 5.64 -3.94 3.88
CA VAL A 110 4.25 -4.41 3.84
C VAL A 110 3.54 -4.19 5.18
N ASP A 111 4.20 -4.44 6.32
CA ASP A 111 3.65 -4.15 7.64
C ASP A 111 3.36 -2.64 7.80
N TYR A 112 4.30 -1.78 7.41
CA TYR A 112 4.12 -0.33 7.41
C TYR A 112 2.90 0.10 6.56
N VAL A 113 2.78 -0.43 5.34
CA VAL A 113 1.63 -0.15 4.47
C VAL A 113 0.33 -0.67 5.09
N GLY A 114 0.32 -1.88 5.64
CA GLY A 114 -0.85 -2.46 6.29
C GLY A 114 -1.34 -1.62 7.47
N ARG A 115 -0.42 -1.16 8.33
CA ARG A 115 -0.74 -0.28 9.47
C ARG A 115 -1.46 0.98 9.04
N ALA A 116 -1.01 1.60 7.93
CA ALA A 116 -1.64 2.80 7.37
C ALA A 116 -3.12 2.62 6.96
N HIS A 117 -3.62 1.38 6.92
CA HIS A 117 -4.99 1.04 6.56
C HIS A 117 -5.80 0.42 7.70
N THR A 118 -5.25 0.39 8.91
CA THR A 118 -5.95 -0.12 10.10
C THR A 118 -6.25 1.01 11.07
N SER A 119 -7.37 0.91 11.79
CA SER A 119 -7.73 1.91 12.83
C SER A 119 -6.74 1.99 13.98
N ARG A 120 -5.86 0.98 14.12
CA ARG A 120 -4.85 0.85 15.17
C ARG A 120 -3.45 1.31 14.74
N GLY A 121 -3.16 1.33 13.44
CA GLY A 121 -1.85 1.65 12.88
C GLY A 121 -1.79 2.96 12.09
N ALA A 122 -2.94 3.56 11.78
CA ALA A 122 -3.05 4.80 11.00
C ALA A 122 -3.66 5.93 11.83
N ASP A 123 -3.53 7.16 11.34
CA ASP A 123 -4.43 8.24 11.74
C ASP A 123 -5.88 7.78 11.51
N ALA A 124 -6.67 7.71 12.58
CA ALA A 124 -8.07 7.25 12.51
C ALA A 124 -8.91 8.09 11.52
N ARG A 125 -8.50 9.33 11.22
CA ARG A 125 -9.12 10.20 10.21
C ARG A 125 -8.86 9.73 8.78
N LEU A 126 -7.83 8.90 8.56
CA LEU A 126 -7.40 8.36 7.28
C LEU A 126 -7.69 6.86 7.12
N TYR A 127 -8.42 6.26 8.07
CA TYR A 127 -8.76 4.83 7.99
C TYR A 127 -9.61 4.53 6.76
N ILE A 128 -9.05 3.75 5.84
CA ILE A 128 -9.76 3.15 4.72
C ILE A 128 -10.08 1.72 5.09
N ALA A 129 -11.36 1.35 5.09
CA ALA A 129 -11.78 0.00 5.45
C ALA A 129 -11.05 -1.04 4.59
N GLU A 130 -10.59 -2.12 5.22
CA GLU A 130 -9.69 -3.12 4.65
C GLU A 130 -10.29 -3.77 3.39
N ARG A 131 -11.62 -3.86 3.29
CA ARG A 131 -12.34 -4.32 2.09
C ARG A 131 -12.12 -3.45 0.83
N TYR A 132 -11.61 -2.23 0.98
CA TYR A 132 -11.23 -1.34 -0.13
C TYR A 132 -9.71 -1.32 -0.36
N VAL A 133 -8.97 -2.07 0.46
CA VAL A 133 -7.50 -2.17 0.48
C VAL A 133 -7.07 -3.56 0.00
N ILE A 134 -7.91 -4.58 0.22
CA ILE A 134 -7.72 -5.95 -0.26
C ILE A 134 -8.39 -6.11 -1.63
N GLY A 135 -7.61 -6.54 -2.61
CA GLY A 135 -8.12 -7.32 -3.72
C GLY A 135 -8.31 -6.59 -5.04
N MET A 136 -7.25 -6.59 -5.85
CA MET A 136 -7.39 -7.27 -7.14
C MET A 136 -7.45 -8.78 -6.88
N VAL A 137 -8.63 -9.25 -6.47
CA VAL A 137 -9.07 -10.65 -6.62
C VAL A 137 -10.50 -10.64 -7.12
#